data_AF-A0A535H5H7-F1
#
_entry.id   AF-A0A535H5H7-F1
#
_cell.length_a   1.000
_cell.length_b   1.000
_cell.length_c   1.000
_cell.angle_alpha   90.00
_cell.angle_beta   90.00
_cell.angle_gamma   90.00
#
_symmetry.space_group_name_H-M   'P 1'
#
loop_
_entity.id
_entity.type
_entity.pdbx_description
1 polymer ?
#
loop_
_entity_poly.entity_id
_entity_poly.type
_entity_poly.pdbx_seq_one_letter_code
_entity_poly.pdbx_strand_id
1 'polypeptide(L)'
;MATILIVEDQPENQSLYADIVYRVQRELDLTIQLRSASDFENAQQILERGLEETEEAPLLILLDMEIPYKGRKDKRAGYRLMQQYRE
;
A
#
# COMPACT_ATOMS: atom_id res chain seq x y z
N MET A 1 -5.67 7.31 -14.09
CA MET A 1 -4.46 7.31 -13.23
C MET A 1 -4.65 6.18 -12.25
N ALA A 2 -3.75 5.22 -12.16
CA ALA A 2 -3.90 4.09 -11.22
C ALA A 2 -3.16 4.41 -9.92
N THR A 3 -3.71 4.01 -8.77
CA THR A 3 -3.03 4.17 -7.48
C THR A 3 -2.51 2.83 -6.99
N ILE A 4 -1.26 2.76 -6.55
CA ILE A 4 -0.68 1.59 -5.87
C ILE A 4 -0.33 2.01 -4.44
N LEU A 5 -0.74 1.19 -3.47
CA LEU A 5 -0.37 1.35 -2.07
C LEU A 5 0.71 0.34 -1.69
N ILE A 6 1.83 0.80 -1.17
CA ILE A 6 2.89 -0.04 -0.58
C ILE A 6 2.73 -0.01 0.94
N VAL A 7 2.54 -1.18 1.57
CA VAL A 7 2.45 -1.35 3.02
C VAL A 7 3.61 -2.22 3.47
N GLU A 8 4.64 -1.57 3.99
CA GLU A 8 5.94 -2.17 4.29
C GLU A 8 6.63 -1.30 5.34
N ASP A 9 7.13 -1.85 6.43
CA ASP A 9 7.71 -1.05 7.51
C ASP A 9 9.21 -0.84 7.39
N GLN A 10 9.88 -1.62 6.53
CA GLN A 10 11.30 -1.46 6.24
C GLN A 10 11.49 -0.45 5.09
N PRO A 11 12.18 0.69 5.33
CA PRO A 11 12.37 1.72 4.29
C PRO A 11 13.10 1.22 3.04
N GLU A 12 13.99 0.24 3.20
CA GLU A 12 14.76 -0.37 2.12
C GLU A 12 13.83 -1.13 1.15
N ASN A 13 12.90 -1.91 1.67
CA ASN A 13 11.91 -2.63 0.87
C ASN A 13 10.90 -1.69 0.23
N GLN A 14 10.45 -0.65 0.94
CA GLN A 14 9.58 0.39 0.34
C GLN A 14 10.26 1.03 -0.88
N SER A 15 11.54 1.38 -0.75
CA SER A 15 12.32 1.97 -1.84
C SER A 15 12.47 1.00 -3.01
N LEU A 16 12.73 -0.29 -2.73
CA LEU A 16 12.80 -1.34 -3.75
C LEU A 16 11.48 -1.46 -4.54
N TYR A 17 10.33 -1.47 -3.85
CA TYR A 17 9.03 -1.55 -4.52
C TYR A 17 8.71 -0.29 -5.33
N ALA A 18 9.06 0.90 -4.81
CA ALA A 18 8.90 2.15 -5.54
C ALA A 18 9.73 2.17 -6.83
N ASP A 19 10.98 1.69 -6.78
CA ASP A 19 11.86 1.57 -7.95
C ASP A 19 11.29 0.60 -9.01
N ILE A 20 10.71 -0.52 -8.58
CA ILE A 20 10.05 -1.48 -9.48
C ILE A 20 8.87 -0.80 -10.17
N VAL A 21 7.99 -0.13 -9.42
CA VAL A 21 6.83 0.56 -9.99
C VAL A 21 7.25 1.67 -10.93
N TYR A 22 8.28 2.44 -10.58
CA TYR A 22 8.82 3.49 -11.45
C TYR A 22 9.32 2.93 -12.80
N ARG A 23 10.01 1.79 -12.79
CA ARG A 23 10.44 1.12 -14.03
C ARG A 23 9.24 0.67 -14.86
N VAL A 24 8.23 0.06 -14.24
CA VAL A 24 7.00 -0.37 -14.92
C VAL A 24 6.27 0.83 -15.54
N GLN A 25 6.14 1.94 -14.81
CA GLN A 25 5.55 3.17 -15.32
C GLN A 25 6.26 3.65 -16.58
N ARG A 26 7.60 3.65 -16.57
CA ARG A 26 8.40 4.13 -17.70
C ARG A 26 8.32 3.21 -18.91
N GLU A 27 8.42 1.90 -18.72
CA GLU A 27 8.46 0.93 -19.82
C GLU A 27 7.10 0.73 -20.48
N LEU A 28 6.00 0.92 -19.72
CA LEU A 28 4.63 0.73 -20.22
C LEU A 28 3.88 2.04 -20.48
N ASP A 29 4.53 3.20 -20.31
CA ASP A 29 3.94 4.54 -20.43
C ASP A 29 2.65 4.70 -19.59
N LEU A 30 2.74 4.33 -18.30
CA LEU A 30 1.63 4.37 -17.35
C LEU A 30 1.79 5.50 -16.33
N THR A 31 0.68 6.18 -16.03
CA THR A 31 0.59 7.12 -14.91
C THR A 31 0.09 6.40 -13.66
N ILE A 32 1.02 6.05 -12.77
CA ILE A 32 0.73 5.43 -11.47
C ILE A 32 1.04 6.44 -10.35
N GLN A 33 0.10 6.63 -9.44
CA GLN A 33 0.31 7.31 -8.17
C GLN A 33 0.73 6.29 -7.11
N LEU A 34 1.88 6.51 -6.49
CA LEU A 34 2.34 5.70 -5.37
C LEU A 34 1.96 6.34 -4.04
N ARG A 35 1.38 5.54 -3.13
CA ARG A 35 1.21 5.87 -1.72
C ARG A 35 1.93 4.81 -0.87
N SER A 36 2.43 5.18 0.30
CA SER A 36 3.13 4.24 1.19
C SER A 36 2.64 4.35 2.64
N ALA A 37 2.68 3.21 3.33
CA ALA A 37 2.38 3.07 4.74
C ALA A 37 3.40 2.16 5.41
N SER A 38 3.81 2.51 6.63
CA SER A 38 4.75 1.73 7.46
C SER A 38 4.07 0.81 8.47
N ASP A 39 2.76 0.95 8.64
CA ASP A 39 2.00 0.27 9.68
C ASP A 39 0.53 0.14 9.27
N PHE A 40 -0.19 -0.69 10.01
CA PHE A 40 -1.58 -1.00 9.76
C PHE A 40 -2.47 0.24 9.85
N GLU A 41 -2.28 1.06 10.88
CA GLU A 41 -3.12 2.23 11.13
C GLU A 41 -2.98 3.28 10.02
N ASN A 42 -1.76 3.55 9.56
CA ASN A 42 -1.49 4.45 8.45
C ASN A 42 -2.03 3.88 7.13
N ALA A 43 -1.84 2.58 6.88
CA ALA A 43 -2.40 1.92 5.70
C ALA A 43 -3.94 2.05 5.66
N GLN A 44 -4.61 1.81 6.80
CA GLN A 44 -6.05 1.95 6.92
C GLN A 44 -6.50 3.40 6.66
N GLN A 45 -5.82 4.39 7.24
CA GLN A 45 -6.14 5.80 7.00
C GLN A 45 -5.98 6.20 5.53
N ILE A 46 -4.94 5.71 4.85
CA ILE A 46 -4.72 6.00 3.42
C ILE A 46 -5.83 5.39 2.57
N LEU A 47 -6.28 4.18 2.90
CA LEU A 47 -7.39 3.52 2.21
C LEU A 47 -8.70 4.28 2.42
N GLU A 48 -9.04 4.63 3.67
CA GLU A 48 -10.24 5.38 4.02
C GLU A 48 -10.27 6.75 3.33
N ARG A 49 -9.17 7.53 3.41
CA ARG A 49 -9.09 8.84 2.75
C ARG A 49 -9.11 8.75 1.24
N GLY A 50 -8.46 7.75 0.65
CA GLY A 50 -8.50 7.54 -0.79
C GLY A 50 -9.93 7.29 -1.28
N LEU A 51 -10.68 6.45 -0.57
CA LEU A 51 -12.09 6.20 -0.85
C LEU A 51 -12.94 7.47 -0.70
N GLU A 52 -12.72 8.28 0.35
CA GLU A 52 -13.47 9.52 0.56
C GLU A 52 -13.15 10.60 -0.48
N GLU A 53 -11.88 10.74 -0.89
CA GLU A 53 -11.42 11.81 -1.79
C GLU A 53 -11.72 11.52 -3.26
N THR A 54 -11.57 10.26 -3.68
CA THR A 54 -11.63 9.89 -5.11
C THR A 54 -12.71 8.87 -5.45
N GLU A 55 -13.47 8.35 -4.48
CA GLU A 55 -14.38 7.20 -4.63
C GLU A 55 -13.71 5.95 -5.23
N GLU A 56 -12.37 5.96 -5.33
CA GLU A 56 -11.55 4.96 -6.00
C GLU A 56 -10.54 4.37 -5.00
N ALA A 57 -10.62 3.06 -4.78
CA ALA A 57 -9.62 2.33 -4.03
C ALA A 57 -8.31 2.21 -4.84
N PRO A 58 -7.14 2.00 -4.20
CA PRO A 58 -5.94 1.65 -4.95
C PRO A 58 -6.20 0.43 -5.83
N LEU A 59 -5.60 0.37 -7.02
CA LEU A 59 -5.68 -0.76 -7.94
C LEU A 59 -4.93 -1.99 -7.40
N LEU A 60 -3.84 -1.75 -6.66
CA LEU A 60 -2.99 -2.79 -6.10
C LEU A 60 -2.45 -2.37 -4.75
N ILE A 61 -2.41 -3.31 -3.81
CA ILE A 61 -1.74 -3.17 -2.52
C ILE A 61 -0.58 -4.16 -2.48
N LEU A 62 0.65 -3.65 -2.35
CA LEU A 62 1.85 -4.42 -2.09
C LEU A 62 2.07 -4.45 -0.58
N LEU A 63 1.88 -5.61 0.05
CA LEU A 63 1.80 -5.73 1.50
C LEU A 63 2.84 -6.72 2.04
N ASP A 64 3.64 -6.29 3.02
CA ASP A 64 4.30 -7.21 3.94
C ASP A 64 3.26 -7.76 4.94
N MET A 65 3.21 -9.09 5.05
CA MET A 65 2.24 -9.77 5.91
C MET A 65 2.47 -9.48 7.40
N GLU A 66 3.72 -9.22 7.79
CA GLU A 66 4.07 -8.81 9.14
C GLU A 66 4.30 -7.30 9.21
N ILE A 67 3.23 -6.52 9.34
CA ILE A 67 3.34 -5.07 9.55
C ILE A 67 3.11 -4.71 11.03
N PRO A 68 3.67 -3.59 11.50
CA PRO A 68 3.34 -3.05 12.81
C PRO A 68 1.86 -2.75 12.95
N TYR A 69 1.29 -3.15 14.09
CA TYR A 69 -0.03 -2.75 14.56
C TYR A 69 0.07 -2.49 16.07
N LYS A 70 -0.35 -1.32 16.53
CA LYS A 70 -0.19 -0.88 17.93
C LYS A 70 1.25 -1.04 18.44
N GLY A 71 2.22 -0.72 17.58
CA GLY A 71 3.65 -0.74 17.90
C GLY A 71 4.29 -2.13 17.97
N ARG A 72 3.63 -3.20 17.48
CA ARG A 72 4.20 -4.55 17.40
C ARG A 72 3.92 -5.19 16.04
N LYS A 73 4.88 -5.95 15.52
CA LYS A 73 4.68 -6.79 14.33
C LYS A 73 3.52 -7.76 14.56
N ASP A 74 2.51 -7.73 13.70
CA ASP A 74 1.32 -8.59 13.80
C ASP A 74 0.93 -9.15 12.42
N LYS A 75 1.13 -10.45 12.21
CA LYS A 75 0.70 -11.16 10.99
C LYS A 75 -0.79 -10.96 10.67
N ARG A 76 -1.62 -10.90 11.71
CA ARG A 76 -3.07 -10.77 11.55
C ARG A 76 -3.45 -9.38 11.06
N ALA A 77 -2.59 -8.37 11.29
CA ALA A 77 -2.82 -7.02 10.77
C ALA A 77 -2.76 -7.00 9.24
N GLY A 78 -1.75 -7.63 8.63
CA GLY A 78 -1.67 -7.77 7.18
C GLY A 78 -2.90 -8.51 6.61
N TYR A 79 -3.27 -9.65 7.21
CA TYR A 79 -4.48 -10.38 6.80
C TYR A 79 -5.76 -9.54 6.89
N ARG A 80 -5.92 -8.70 7.93
CA ARG A 80 -7.09 -7.81 8.06
C ARG A 80 -7.16 -6.78 6.92
N LEU A 81 -6.03 -6.16 6.55
CA LEU A 81 -6.00 -5.22 5.42
C LEU A 81 -6.42 -5.90 4.11
N MET A 82 -5.92 -7.13 3.87
CA MET A 82 -6.30 -7.88 2.67
C MET A 82 -7.78 -8.25 2.64
N GLN A 83 -8.39 -8.56 3.80
CA GLN A 83 -9.82 -8.85 3.87
C GLN A 83 -10.67 -7.61 3.59
N GLN A 84 -10.33 -6.48 4.21
CA GLN A 84 -11.03 -5.22 3.99
C GLN A 84 -11.01 -4.76 2.53
N TYR A 85 -9.92 -5.04 1.81
CA TYR A 85 -9.80 -4.67 0.40
C TYR A 85 -10.47 -5.66 -0.58
N ARG A 86 -10.83 -6.87 -0.13
CA ARG A 86 -11.49 -7.87 -0.98
C ARG A 86 -13.01 -7.71 -1.05
N GLU A 87 -13.61 -7.00 -0.09
CA GLU A 87 -15.06 -6.76 0.03
C GLU A 87 -15.46 -5.45 -0.64
#